data_AF-A0A5B7FCE3-F1
#
_entry.id   AF-A0A5B7FCE3-F1
#
_cell.length_a   1.000
_cell.length_b   1.000
_cell.length_c   1.000
_cell.angle_alpha   90.00
_cell.angle_beta   90.00
_cell.angle_gamma   90.00
#
_symmetry.space_group_name_H-M   'P 1'
#
loop_
_entity.id
_entity.type
_entity.pdbx_description
1 polymer ?
#
loop_
_entity_poly.entity_id
_entity_poly.type
_entity_poly.pdbx_seq_one_letter_code
_entity_poly.pdbx_strand_id
1 'polypeptide(L)' 'MMTPALELPSPSQWGWRKKPGGGWSINWTTLPEASKACRELLRCGCKNACKGRCKCQKAALQCTGLCQCSGQCSA' A
#
# COMPACT_ATOMS: atom_id res chain seq x y z
N MET A 1 -45.33 -11.85 12.89
CA MET A 1 -44.48 -10.67 12.60
C MET A 1 -43.47 -11.10 11.56
N MET A 2 -43.42 -10.46 10.38
CA MET A 2 -42.38 -10.76 9.38
C MET A 2 -41.12 -9.98 9.76
N THR A 3 -40.02 -10.69 10.00
CA THR A 3 -38.69 -10.09 10.17
C THR A 3 -38.32 -9.35 8.89
N PRO A 4 -37.92 -8.06 8.93
CA PRO A 4 -37.49 -7.37 7.73
C PRO A 4 -36.26 -8.08 7.17
N ALA A 5 -36.30 -8.41 5.86
CA ALA A 5 -35.16 -8.98 5.17
C ALA A 5 -34.00 -7.99 5.23
N LEU A 6 -32.84 -8.46 5.69
CA LEU A 6 -31.62 -7.67 5.68
C LEU A 6 -31.19 -7.47 4.22
N GLU A 7 -31.41 -6.28 3.68
CA GLU A 7 -30.92 -5.86 2.37
C GLU A 7 -29.38 -5.77 2.44
N LEU A 8 -28.70 -6.83 2.01
CA LEU A 8 -27.25 -6.84 1.93
C LEU A 8 -26.78 -6.07 0.68
N PRO A 9 -25.70 -5.29 0.79
CA PRO A 9 -25.10 -4.63 -0.38
C PRO A 9 -24.64 -5.67 -1.41
N SER A 10 -24.63 -5.26 -2.67
CA SER A 10 -24.21 -6.15 -3.76
C SER A 10 -22.77 -6.66 -3.52
N PRO A 11 -22.46 -7.95 -3.74
CA PRO A 11 -21.09 -8.46 -3.66
C PRO A 11 -20.09 -7.68 -4.55
N SER A 12 -20.58 -7.02 -5.61
CA SER A 12 -19.78 -6.12 -6.44
C SER A 12 -19.12 -4.97 -5.69
N GLN A 13 -19.72 -4.53 -4.59
CA GLN A 13 -19.17 -3.47 -3.74
C GLN A 13 -18.06 -3.98 -2.81
N TRP A 14 -17.86 -5.29 -2.75
CA TRP A 14 -16.93 -5.97 -1.82
C TRP A 14 -15.89 -6.82 -2.56
N GLY A 15 -15.50 -6.39 -3.76
CA GLY A 15 -14.39 -7.02 -4.49
C GLY A 15 -14.77 -8.30 -5.26
N TRP A 16 -16.06 -8.50 -5.57
CA TRP A 16 -16.49 -9.59 -6.44
C TRP A 16 -16.92 -9.07 -7.81
N ARG A 17 -16.68 -9.85 -8.87
CA ARG A 17 -17.20 -9.58 -10.21
C ARG A 17 -18.11 -10.71 -10.67
N LYS A 18 -19.26 -10.36 -11.25
CA LYS A 18 -20.15 -11.35 -11.88
C LYS A 18 -19.47 -11.93 -13.11
N LYS A 19 -19.52 -13.26 -13.25
CA LYS A 19 -19.05 -13.92 -14.47
C LYS A 19 -20.16 -13.90 -15.53
N PRO A 20 -19.83 -13.88 -16.83
CA PRO A 20 -20.76 -14.25 -17.88
C PRO A 20 -21.25 -15.70 -17.62
N GLY A 21 -22.56 -15.93 -17.64
CA GLY A 21 -23.15 -17.24 -17.31
C GLY A 21 -23.48 -17.45 -15.82
N GLY A 22 -23.28 -16.44 -14.97
CA GLY A 22 -23.68 -16.46 -13.57
C GLY A 22 -22.57 -16.81 -12.59
N GLY A 23 -22.85 -16.63 -11.30
CA GLY A 23 -21.89 -16.79 -10.23
C GLY A 23 -20.91 -15.61 -10.09
N TRP A 24 -20.08 -15.69 -9.04
CA TRP A 24 -19.15 -14.64 -8.65
C TRP A 24 -17.70 -15.12 -8.76
N SER A 25 -16.79 -14.20 -9.06
CA SER A 25 -15.34 -14.40 -8.93
C SER A 25 -14.74 -13.27 -8.13
N ILE A 26 -13.62 -13.57 -7.46
CA ILE A 26 -12.80 -12.55 -6.83
C ILE A 26 -12.31 -11.59 -7.90
N ASN A 27 -12.53 -10.30 -7.67
CA ASN A 27 -11.94 -9.24 -8.46
C ASN A 27 -10.55 -8.94 -7.90
N TRP A 28 -9.55 -9.65 -8.42
CA TRP A 28 -8.16 -9.45 -8.01
C TRP A 28 -7.66 -8.06 -8.37
N THR A 29 -6.91 -7.45 -7.45
CA THR A 29 -6.20 -6.19 -7.75
C THR A 29 -5.05 -6.46 -8.72
N THR A 30 -4.83 -5.54 -9.65
CA THR A 30 -3.63 -5.49 -10.49
C THR A 30 -2.55 -4.58 -9.90
N LEU A 31 -2.85 -3.93 -8.77
CA LEU A 31 -1.87 -3.09 -8.08
C LEU A 31 -0.74 -3.97 -7.55
N PRO A 32 0.53 -3.54 -7.71
CA PRO A 32 1.64 -4.22 -7.07
C PRO A 32 1.51 -4.12 -5.54
N GLU A 33 2.20 -5.02 -4.85
CA GLU A 33 2.28 -5.00 -3.39
C GLU A 33 2.78 -3.63 -2.90
N ALA A 34 2.23 -3.14 -1.78
CA ALA A 34 2.57 -1.82 -1.26
C ALA A 34 4.08 -1.61 -1.05
N SER A 35 4.81 -2.69 -0.70
CA SER A 35 6.28 -2.66 -0.55
C SER A 35 7.03 -2.37 -1.86
N LYS A 36 6.41 -2.61 -3.01
CA LYS A 36 6.93 -2.30 -4.35
C LYS A 36 6.36 -1.00 -4.88
N ALA A 37 5.06 -0.80 -4.71
CA ALA A 37 4.32 0.34 -5.22
C ALA A 37 4.67 1.66 -4.52
N CYS A 38 4.93 1.60 -3.20
CA CYS A 38 5.07 2.76 -2.33
C CYS A 38 6.47 2.83 -1.69
N ARG A 39 7.50 2.42 -2.44
CA ARG A 39 8.89 2.35 -1.93
C ARG A 39 9.41 3.71 -1.49
N GLU A 40 8.96 4.78 -2.12
CA GLU A 40 9.28 6.18 -1.83
C GLU A 40 8.77 6.66 -0.46
N LEU A 41 7.79 5.97 0.13
CA LEU A 41 7.30 6.25 1.49
C LEU A 41 8.23 5.70 2.58
N LEU A 42 9.30 5.00 2.21
CA LEU A 42 10.28 4.47 3.14
C LEU A 42 11.04 5.61 3.82
N ARG A 43 10.89 5.69 5.15
CA ARG A 43 11.58 6.68 5.99
C ARG A 43 12.76 6.08 6.74
N CYS A 44 13.87 6.80 6.81
CA CYS A 44 14.98 6.47 7.71
C CYS A 44 14.87 7.22 9.06
N GLY A 45 15.48 6.65 10.10
CA GLY A 45 15.62 7.26 11.43
C GLY A 45 17.02 7.87 11.66
N CYS A 46 17.72 8.23 10.58
CA CYS A 46 19.08 8.76 10.68
C CYS A 46 19.07 10.15 11.35
N LYS A 47 20.03 10.38 12.26
CA LYS A 47 20.17 11.66 12.97
C LYS A 47 21.26 12.56 12.38
N ASN A 48 22.50 12.05 12.25
CA ASN A 48 23.65 12.88 11.90
C ASN A 48 24.41 12.45 10.62
N ALA A 49 23.99 11.35 9.97
CA ALA A 49 24.48 10.92 8.66
C ALA A 49 23.62 9.75 8.13
N CYS A 50 23.41 9.67 6.82
CA CYS A 50 22.73 8.55 6.18
C CYS A 50 23.73 7.60 5.51
N LYS A 51 24.61 6.97 6.28
CA LYS A 51 25.62 6.03 5.77
C LYS A 51 25.44 4.64 6.37
N GLY A 52 25.68 3.58 5.58
CA GLY A 52 25.73 2.16 5.97
C GLY A 52 24.42 1.55 6.50
N ARG A 53 23.81 2.14 7.53
CA ARG A 53 22.57 1.71 8.19
C ARG A 53 21.31 2.45 7.73
N CYS A 54 21.44 3.44 6.85
CA CYS A 54 20.29 4.17 6.31
C CYS A 54 19.42 3.23 5.47
N LYS A 55 18.15 3.06 5.85
CA LYS A 55 17.21 2.21 5.13
C LYS A 55 16.93 2.73 3.71
N CYS A 56 16.89 4.05 3.51
CA CYS A 56 16.71 4.66 2.19
C CYS A 56 17.88 4.31 1.26
N GLN A 57 19.12 4.48 1.73
CA GLN A 57 20.32 4.11 0.96
C GLN A 57 20.36 2.63 0.61
N LYS A 58 20.07 1.74 1.58
CA LYS A 58 19.98 0.29 1.33
C LYS A 58 18.91 -0.07 0.29
N ALA A 59 17.82 0.70 0.25
CA ALA A 59 16.76 0.55 -0.73
C ALA A 59 17.05 1.26 -2.06
N ALA A 60 18.27 1.82 -2.23
CA ALA A 60 18.68 2.64 -3.36
C ALA A 60 17.76 3.86 -3.61
N LEU A 61 17.34 4.52 -2.53
CA LEU A 61 16.46 5.70 -2.53
C LEU A 61 17.14 6.89 -1.87
N GLN A 62 16.81 8.07 -2.38
CA GLN A 62 17.13 9.33 -1.71
C GLN A 62 16.27 9.51 -0.46
N CYS A 63 16.83 10.14 0.57
CA CYS A 63 16.05 10.50 1.75
C CYS A 63 15.05 11.61 1.38
N THR A 64 13.80 11.47 1.82
CA THR A 64 12.74 12.46 1.60
C THR A 64 12.48 13.25 2.88
N GLY A 65 11.61 14.25 2.82
CA GLY A 65 11.15 14.99 4.01
C GLY A 65 10.42 14.12 5.05
N LEU A 66 10.02 12.89 4.68
CA LEU A 66 9.44 11.92 5.61
C LEU A 66 10.49 11.28 6.54
N CYS A 67 11.77 11.36 6.16
CA CYS A 67 12.87 10.85 6.95
C CYS A 67 13.15 11.74 8.16
N GLN A 68 13.67 11.15 9.23
CA GLN A 68 14.10 11.92 10.40
C GLN A 68 15.27 12.86 10.10
N CYS A 69 16.10 12.53 9.10
CA CYS A 69 17.14 13.43 8.60
C CYS A 69 16.59 14.55 7.70
N SER A 70 15.28 14.62 7.46
CA SER A 70 14.60 15.62 6.63
C SER A 70 15.17 15.75 5.21
N GLY A 71 15.71 14.67 4.64
CA GLY A 71 16.36 14.69 3.32
C GLY A 71 17.72 15.39 3.28
N GLN A 72 18.24 15.88 4.40
CA GLN A 72 19.48 16.67 4.47
C GLN A 72 20.76 15.83 4.44
N CYS A 73 20.66 14.55 4.08
CA CYS A 73 21.82 13.68 3.98
C CYS A 73 22.41 13.75 2.57
N SER A 74 23.61 14.32 2.43
CA SER A 74 24.47 14.03 1.28
C SER A 74 24.93 12.57 1.35
N ALA A 75 24.83 11.84 0.24
CA ALA A 75 25.35 10.47 0.11
C ALA A 75 26.83 10.39 0.54
#